data_AF-A0A957FEL6-F1
#
_entry.id   AF-A0A957FEL6-F1
#
_cell.length_a   1.000
_cell.length_b   1.000
_cell.length_c   1.000
_cell.angle_alpha   90.00
_cell.angle_beta   90.00
_cell.angle_gamma   90.00
#
_symmetry.space_group_name_H-M   'P 1'
#
loop_
_entity.id
_entity.type
_entity.pdbx_description
1 polymer ?
#
loop_
_entity_poly.entity_id
_entity_poly.type
_entity_poly.pdbx_seq_one_letter_code
_entity_poly.pdbx_strand_id
1 'polypeptide(L)'
;MRFVGAFPKMCVPLDNVNKLFIEAQRLKRTIVTRSRIIVPIMHDDDLMGLMAIQGDSSELMEEIVPALSTLAVHLATVIANINLFADVQIRNRELENLVLENQRLLLREQEQRKQTESVYQMSQIISGSLQEDEVMDAVMDTIRALFDVETASIRLLSGESQLVYASVLEEDAVVKSVIDQSSQLGVVDYVVETKKPLILNHVASHPRFRQAVDAPATSMPKTMLCLPLVARDIPVGAIQLINKQQGMFNQRDLTLLNAIAPSVAIAIKNSQFYQHQVNLAEQLKQSQEQLVQSEKMAATGRLAASLA
;
A
#
# COMPACT_ATOMS: atom_id res chain seq x y z
N MET A 1 0.27 -54.29 46.90
CA MET A 1 0.62 -52.88 46.61
C MET A 1 -0.12 -52.45 45.35
N ARG A 2 -1.03 -51.46 45.42
CA ARG A 2 -1.79 -51.00 44.26
C ARG A 2 -1.49 -49.51 44.04
N PHE A 3 -0.98 -49.16 42.86
CA PHE A 3 -0.72 -47.77 42.44
C PHE A 3 -2.06 -47.05 42.20
N VAL A 4 -2.31 -45.92 42.87
CA VAL A 4 -3.62 -45.23 42.82
C VAL A 4 -3.62 -44.01 41.89
N GLY A 5 -2.49 -43.66 41.26
CA GLY A 5 -2.42 -42.65 40.20
C GLY A 5 -1.59 -41.41 40.59
N ALA A 6 -1.12 -40.70 39.57
CA ALA A 6 -0.46 -39.40 39.66
C ALA A 6 -1.42 -38.33 39.11
N PHE A 7 -1.67 -37.27 39.86
CA PHE A 7 -2.59 -36.18 39.47
C PHE A 7 -1.78 -34.99 38.93
N PRO A 8 -2.04 -34.50 37.69
CA PRO A 8 -1.38 -33.30 37.18
C PRO A 8 -2.02 -32.02 37.73
N LYS A 9 -1.20 -30.96 37.77
CA LYS A 9 -1.47 -29.58 38.24
C LYS A 9 -2.96 -29.21 38.37
N MET A 10 -3.39 -29.07 39.61
CA MET A 10 -4.49 -28.17 39.98
C MET A 10 -3.88 -27.23 41.03
N CYS A 11 -3.67 -25.96 40.70
CA CYS A 11 -3.21 -24.97 41.67
C CYS A 11 -4.27 -24.85 42.76
N VAL A 12 -4.01 -25.53 43.87
CA VAL A 12 -4.94 -25.65 44.99
C VAL A 12 -4.16 -25.15 46.20
N PRO A 13 -4.58 -24.04 46.82
CA PRO A 13 -3.99 -23.57 48.08
C PRO A 13 -3.90 -24.75 49.07
N LEU A 14 -2.84 -24.82 49.90
CA LEU A 14 -2.62 -25.92 50.86
C LEU A 14 -3.89 -26.30 51.66
N ASP A 15 -4.77 -25.34 51.94
CA ASP A 15 -6.05 -25.53 52.62
C ASP A 15 -7.12 -26.33 51.84
N ASN A 16 -7.00 -26.43 50.51
CA ASN A 16 -7.94 -27.11 49.63
C ASN A 16 -7.43 -28.50 49.15
N VAL A 17 -6.25 -28.95 49.57
CA VAL A 17 -5.76 -30.32 49.30
C VAL A 17 -6.76 -31.36 49.83
N ASN A 18 -7.43 -31.06 50.96
CA ASN A 18 -8.53 -31.86 51.50
C ASN A 18 -9.75 -31.98 50.57
N LYS A 19 -10.00 -31.00 49.69
CA LYS A 19 -11.18 -31.02 48.79
C LYS A 19 -10.96 -31.89 47.54
N LEU A 20 -9.78 -31.85 46.91
CA LEU A 20 -9.42 -32.84 45.88
C LEU A 20 -9.44 -34.26 46.45
N PHE A 21 -9.12 -34.39 47.74
CA PHE A 21 -9.15 -35.65 48.46
C PHE A 21 -10.55 -36.28 48.59
N ILE A 22 -11.56 -35.43 48.82
CA ILE A 22 -12.97 -35.86 48.95
C ILE A 22 -13.54 -36.31 47.60
N GLU A 23 -13.16 -35.66 46.49
CA GLU A 23 -13.62 -36.08 45.16
C GLU A 23 -12.99 -37.39 44.70
N ALA A 24 -11.70 -37.63 44.99
CA ALA A 24 -11.05 -38.91 44.72
C ALA A 24 -11.64 -40.07 45.55
N GLN A 25 -12.09 -39.80 46.78
CA GLN A 25 -12.79 -40.78 47.65
C GLN A 25 -14.18 -41.18 47.14
N ARG A 26 -14.89 -40.29 46.42
CA ARG A 26 -16.21 -40.63 45.87
C ARG A 26 -16.15 -41.73 44.81
N LEU A 27 -15.00 -41.94 44.16
CA LEU A 27 -14.84 -42.91 43.07
C LEU A 27 -14.49 -44.35 43.51
N LYS A 28 -14.18 -44.62 44.78
CA LYS A 28 -13.88 -46.00 45.25
C LYS A 28 -14.50 -46.29 46.62
N ARG A 29 -15.78 -46.67 46.62
CA ARG A 29 -16.56 -47.04 47.82
C ARG A 29 -16.19 -48.40 48.46
N THR A 30 -15.06 -49.04 48.13
CA THR A 30 -14.76 -50.39 48.62
C THR A 30 -13.26 -50.70 48.77
N ILE A 31 -12.48 -49.88 49.46
CA ILE A 31 -11.12 -50.27 49.90
C ILE A 31 -10.88 -49.78 51.33
N VAL A 32 -10.80 -50.71 52.29
CA VAL A 32 -10.39 -50.42 53.67
C VAL A 32 -8.87 -50.38 53.70
N THR A 33 -8.27 -49.20 53.56
CA THR A 33 -6.81 -49.04 53.64
C THR A 33 -6.36 -48.88 55.09
N ARG A 34 -5.44 -49.71 55.57
CA ARG A 34 -4.92 -49.65 56.96
C ARG A 34 -3.72 -48.72 57.14
N SER A 35 -3.03 -48.37 56.06
CA SER A 35 -1.82 -47.53 56.09
C SER A 35 -1.66 -46.76 54.78
N ARG A 36 -1.03 -45.57 54.84
CA ARG A 36 -0.85 -44.66 53.69
C ARG A 36 0.42 -43.81 53.85
N ILE A 37 1.21 -43.73 52.78
CA ILE A 37 2.33 -42.78 52.66
C ILE A 37 2.00 -41.74 51.60
N ILE A 38 2.35 -40.49 51.86
CA ILE A 38 2.32 -39.41 50.90
C ILE A 38 3.72 -38.79 50.85
N VAL A 39 4.27 -38.67 49.64
CA VAL A 39 5.55 -38.00 49.39
C VAL A 39 5.31 -36.83 48.44
N PRO A 40 5.81 -35.62 48.73
CA PRO A 40 5.72 -34.50 47.81
C PRO A 40 6.65 -34.69 46.61
N ILE A 41 6.17 -34.32 45.43
CA ILE A 41 6.97 -34.24 44.20
C ILE A 41 7.46 -32.79 44.13
N MET A 42 8.73 -32.57 44.50
CA MET A 42 9.36 -31.25 44.59
C MET A 42 10.43 -31.10 43.52
N HIS A 43 10.52 -29.92 42.91
CA HIS A 43 11.63 -29.55 42.04
C HIS A 43 12.04 -28.11 42.33
N ASP A 44 13.32 -27.87 42.64
CA ASP A 44 13.87 -26.54 42.97
C ASP A 44 12.95 -25.71 43.89
N ASP A 45 12.51 -26.34 44.99
CA ASP A 45 11.61 -25.80 46.03
C ASP A 45 10.12 -25.61 45.66
N ASP A 46 9.74 -25.86 44.41
CA ASP A 46 8.34 -25.84 43.97
C ASP A 46 7.64 -27.21 44.13
N LEU A 47 6.49 -27.22 44.81
CA LEU A 47 5.61 -28.40 44.92
C LEU A 47 4.88 -28.63 43.58
N MET A 48 5.33 -29.61 42.82
CA MET A 48 4.70 -30.00 41.55
C MET A 48 3.48 -30.91 41.72
N GLY A 49 3.42 -31.67 42.82
CA GLY A 49 2.33 -32.60 43.10
C GLY A 49 2.58 -33.50 44.31
N LEU A 50 1.69 -34.45 44.54
CA LEU A 50 1.78 -35.42 45.65
C LEU A 50 1.72 -36.84 45.10
N MET A 51 2.64 -37.70 45.54
CA MET A 51 2.59 -39.14 45.31
C MET A 51 2.00 -39.83 46.54
N ALA A 52 0.96 -40.62 46.38
CA ALA A 52 0.35 -41.37 47.49
C ALA A 52 0.35 -42.88 47.23
N ILE A 53 0.80 -43.66 48.22
CA ILE A 53 0.72 -45.12 48.21
C ILE A 53 -0.12 -45.60 49.39
N GLN A 54 -0.95 -46.59 49.12
CA GLN A 54 -1.87 -47.21 50.08
C GLN A 54 -1.58 -48.70 50.20
N GLY A 55 -1.78 -49.26 51.39
CA GLY A 55 -1.51 -50.65 51.69
C GLY A 55 -2.09 -51.10 53.04
N ASP A 56 -1.88 -52.38 53.34
CA ASP A 56 -2.58 -53.08 54.43
C ASP A 56 -1.71 -53.31 55.68
N SER A 57 -0.42 -52.96 55.63
CA SER A 57 0.55 -53.09 56.74
C SER A 57 1.46 -51.86 56.86
N SER A 58 1.66 -51.40 58.10
CA SER A 58 2.49 -50.24 58.46
C SER A 58 3.99 -50.54 58.48
N GLU A 59 4.40 -51.76 58.85
CA GLU A 59 5.83 -52.12 59.00
C GLU A 59 6.56 -52.14 57.64
N LEU A 60 5.91 -52.70 56.61
CA LEU A 60 6.41 -52.71 55.22
C LEU A 60 6.41 -51.30 54.58
N MET A 61 5.73 -50.34 55.18
CA MET A 61 5.65 -48.98 54.66
C MET A 61 6.87 -48.14 55.03
N GLU A 62 7.45 -48.30 56.22
CA GLU A 62 8.65 -47.55 56.62
C GLU A 62 9.86 -47.89 55.75
N GLU A 63 10.03 -49.16 55.36
CA GLU A 63 11.13 -49.62 54.51
C GLU A 63 11.13 -49.00 53.10
N ILE A 64 9.94 -48.67 52.56
CA ILE A 64 9.80 -48.16 51.18
C ILE A 64 9.86 -46.62 51.10
N VAL A 65 9.82 -45.89 52.21
CA VAL A 65 9.85 -44.41 52.22
C VAL A 65 11.06 -43.82 51.48
N PRO A 66 12.30 -44.32 51.67
CA PRO A 66 13.47 -43.79 50.94
C PRO A 66 13.36 -44.02 49.43
N ALA A 67 12.84 -45.20 49.03
CA ALA A 67 12.62 -45.53 47.62
C ALA A 67 11.54 -44.64 46.99
N LEU A 68 10.44 -44.36 47.71
CA LEU A 68 9.38 -43.45 47.26
C LEU A 68 9.83 -42.00 47.17
N SER A 69 10.70 -41.56 48.09
CA SER A 69 11.31 -40.23 48.06
C SER A 69 12.19 -40.06 46.83
N THR A 70 13.01 -41.06 46.53
CA THR A 70 13.86 -41.09 45.33
C THR A 70 13.01 -41.05 44.06
N LEU A 71 11.93 -41.85 44.00
CA LEU A 71 11.01 -41.85 42.86
C LEU A 71 10.27 -40.51 42.71
N ALA A 72 9.88 -39.86 43.79
CA ALA A 72 9.24 -38.54 43.74
C ALA A 72 10.16 -37.48 43.17
N VAL A 73 11.45 -37.46 43.53
CA VAL A 73 12.47 -36.55 42.96
C VAL A 73 12.68 -36.82 41.46
N HIS A 74 12.83 -38.08 41.06
CA HIS A 74 12.96 -38.43 39.64
C HIS A 74 11.73 -38.05 38.83
N LEU A 75 10.52 -38.28 39.35
CA LEU A 75 9.28 -37.84 38.69
C LEU A 75 9.17 -36.33 38.60
N ALA A 76 9.60 -35.59 39.62
CA ALA A 76 9.60 -34.13 39.60
C ALA A 76 10.46 -33.61 38.43
N THR A 77 11.64 -34.20 38.26
CA THR A 77 12.56 -33.86 37.16
C THR A 77 11.96 -34.18 35.79
N VAL A 78 11.31 -35.35 35.64
CA VAL A 78 10.66 -35.72 34.37
C VAL A 78 9.49 -34.78 34.04
N ILE A 79 8.66 -34.44 35.02
CA ILE A 79 7.53 -33.51 34.84
C ILE A 79 8.06 -32.11 34.46
N ALA A 80 9.10 -31.63 35.14
CA ALA A 80 9.74 -30.36 34.83
C ALA A 80 10.25 -30.34 33.37
N ASN A 81 10.97 -31.38 32.97
CA ASN A 81 11.52 -31.51 31.62
C ASN A 81 10.43 -31.56 30.54
N ILE A 82 9.33 -32.28 30.78
CA ILE A 82 8.19 -32.34 29.83
C ILE A 82 7.55 -30.97 29.67
N ASN A 83 7.31 -30.25 30.77
CA ASN A 83 6.71 -28.92 30.72
C ASN A 83 7.65 -27.92 30.01
N LEU A 84 8.94 -27.95 30.34
CA LEU A 84 9.94 -27.10 29.70
C LEU A 84 10.02 -27.36 28.19
N PHE A 85 10.01 -28.64 27.79
CA PHE A 85 10.01 -28.99 26.38
C PHE A 85 8.74 -28.49 25.67
N ALA A 86 7.57 -28.61 26.29
CA ALA A 86 6.33 -28.07 25.75
C ALA A 86 6.39 -26.54 25.55
N ASP A 87 6.91 -25.82 26.54
CA ASP A 87 7.06 -24.36 26.47
C ASP A 87 8.05 -23.94 25.37
N VAL A 88 9.20 -24.60 25.26
CA VAL A 88 10.18 -24.36 24.19
C VAL A 88 9.56 -24.62 22.81
N GLN A 89 8.76 -25.68 22.67
CA GLN A 89 8.08 -25.98 21.41
C GLN A 89 7.05 -24.92 21.03
N ILE A 90 6.29 -24.42 22.01
CA ILE A 90 5.34 -23.31 21.78
C ILE A 90 6.11 -22.06 21.36
N ARG A 91 7.18 -21.71 22.09
CA ARG A 91 7.99 -20.51 21.81
C ARG A 91 8.69 -20.57 20.46
N ASN A 92 9.20 -21.74 20.07
CA ASN A 92 9.80 -21.93 18.76
C ASN A 92 8.80 -21.71 17.63
N ARG A 93 7.57 -22.22 17.76
CA ARG A 93 6.51 -21.96 16.76
C ARG A 93 6.14 -20.48 16.70
N GLU A 94 6.05 -19.80 17.84
CA GLU A 94 5.82 -18.35 17.88
C GLU A 94 6.92 -17.58 17.15
N LEU A 95 8.19 -17.94 17.40
CA LEU A 95 9.34 -17.34 16.73
C LEU A 95 9.33 -17.61 15.22
N GLU A 96 9.04 -18.84 14.79
CA GLU A 96 8.93 -19.19 13.37
C GLU A 96 7.85 -18.36 12.67
N ASN A 97 6.67 -18.23 13.28
CA ASN A 97 5.59 -17.40 12.74
C ASN A 97 6.01 -15.92 12.63
N LEU A 98 6.68 -15.39 13.67
CA LEU A 98 7.15 -14.01 13.68
C LEU A 98 8.22 -13.76 12.61
N VAL A 99 9.13 -14.70 12.40
CA VAL A 99 10.15 -14.62 11.35
C VAL A 99 9.50 -14.59 9.97
N LEU A 100 8.52 -15.47 9.71
CA LEU A 100 7.79 -15.49 8.45
C LEU A 100 6.99 -14.20 8.21
N GLU A 101 6.37 -13.65 9.26
CA GLU A 101 5.67 -12.37 9.17
C GLU A 101 6.62 -11.21 8.86
N ASN A 102 7.75 -11.11 9.57
CA ASN A 102 8.76 -10.09 9.31
C ASN A 102 9.34 -10.19 7.89
N GLN A 103 9.60 -11.40 7.38
CA GLN A 103 10.03 -11.60 5.99
C GLN A 103 9.00 -11.08 4.98
N ARG A 104 7.70 -11.35 5.21
CA ARG A 104 6.63 -10.84 4.34
C ARG A 104 6.52 -9.31 4.39
N LEU A 105 6.65 -8.72 5.58
CA LEU A 105 6.65 -7.27 5.74
C LEU A 105 7.83 -6.63 5.01
N LEU A 106 9.02 -7.19 5.14
CA LEU A 106 10.21 -6.71 4.44
C LEU A 106 10.04 -6.74 2.92
N LEU A 107 9.49 -7.83 2.36
CA LEU A 107 9.22 -7.92 0.92
C LEU A 107 8.23 -6.85 0.45
N ARG A 108 7.16 -6.60 1.21
CA ARG A 108 6.19 -5.54 0.90
C ARG A 108 6.83 -4.15 0.94
N GLU A 109 7.67 -3.92 1.93
CA GLU A 109 8.39 -2.65 2.09
C GLU A 109 9.33 -2.40 0.91
N GLN A 110 10.08 -3.43 0.49
CA GLN A 110 10.94 -3.34 -0.69
C GLN A 110 10.16 -3.08 -1.98
N GLU A 111 9.00 -3.73 -2.18
CA GLU A 111 8.15 -3.48 -3.35
C GLU A 111 7.62 -2.05 -3.36
N GLN A 112 7.17 -1.55 -2.21
CA GLN A 112 6.71 -0.16 -2.06
C GLN A 112 7.84 0.85 -2.30
N ARG A 113 9.06 0.58 -1.81
CA ARG A 113 10.23 1.44 -2.08
C ARG A 113 10.53 1.52 -3.57
N LYS A 114 10.58 0.38 -4.26
CA LYS A 114 10.84 0.35 -5.70
C LYS A 114 9.80 1.15 -6.48
N GLN A 115 8.52 0.99 -6.15
CA GLN A 115 7.44 1.77 -6.78
C GLN A 115 7.60 3.28 -6.54
N THR A 116 7.90 3.66 -5.30
CA THR A 116 8.11 5.08 -4.93
C THR A 116 9.32 5.67 -5.66
N GLU A 117 10.41 4.90 -5.77
CA GLU A 117 11.62 5.33 -6.47
C GLU A 117 11.38 5.50 -7.96
N SER A 118 10.69 4.57 -8.62
CA SER A 118 10.29 4.72 -10.02
C SER A 118 9.47 5.98 -10.25
N VAL A 119 8.44 6.20 -9.43
CA VAL A 119 7.59 7.41 -9.50
C VAL A 119 8.42 8.69 -9.28
N TYR A 120 9.38 8.66 -8.36
CA TYR A 120 10.25 9.80 -8.08
C TYR A 120 11.20 10.11 -9.25
N GLN A 121 11.87 9.09 -9.79
CA GLN A 121 12.77 9.25 -10.95
C GLN A 121 12.01 9.82 -12.15
N MET A 122 10.81 9.30 -12.42
CA MET A 122 9.93 9.81 -13.47
C MET A 122 9.52 11.26 -13.21
N SER A 123 9.20 11.62 -11.97
CA SER A 123 8.88 12.99 -11.59
C SER A 123 10.05 13.97 -11.81
N GLN A 124 11.28 13.52 -11.61
CA GLN A 124 12.49 14.32 -11.87
C GLN A 124 12.70 14.57 -13.37
N ILE A 125 12.53 13.55 -14.21
CA ILE A 125 12.62 13.67 -15.68
C ILE A 125 11.59 14.70 -16.16
N ILE A 126 10.35 14.58 -15.68
CA ILE A 126 9.24 15.47 -16.03
C ILE A 126 9.51 16.92 -15.58
N SER A 127 10.20 17.12 -14.46
CA SER A 127 10.50 18.47 -13.93
C SER A 127 11.75 19.13 -14.55
N GLY A 128 12.56 18.38 -15.29
CA GLY A 128 13.86 18.83 -15.80
C GLY A 128 13.81 19.67 -17.08
N SER A 129 12.75 19.53 -17.90
CA SER A 129 12.58 20.32 -19.13
C SER A 129 11.65 21.53 -18.89
N LEU A 130 11.96 22.63 -19.58
CA LEU A 130 11.17 23.86 -19.56
C LEU A 130 10.36 24.07 -20.84
N GLN A 131 10.62 23.28 -21.89
CA GLN A 131 9.88 23.36 -23.15
C GLN A 131 8.63 22.50 -23.08
N GLU A 132 7.48 23.06 -23.49
CA GLU A 132 6.18 22.42 -23.33
C GLU A 132 6.11 21.06 -24.06
N ASP A 133 6.60 20.99 -25.29
CA ASP A 133 6.55 19.77 -26.10
C ASP A 133 7.49 18.68 -25.54
N GLU A 134 8.72 19.03 -25.14
CA GLU A 134 9.65 18.08 -24.50
C GLU A 134 9.12 17.52 -23.18
N VAL A 135 8.49 18.38 -22.36
CA VAL A 135 7.84 17.94 -21.11
C VAL A 135 6.70 16.99 -21.42
N MET A 136 5.90 17.29 -22.44
CA MET A 136 4.78 16.43 -22.81
C MET A 136 5.24 15.06 -23.33
N ASP A 137 6.27 15.02 -24.17
CA ASP A 137 6.86 13.77 -24.66
C ASP A 137 7.35 12.91 -23.49
N ALA A 138 8.11 13.50 -22.56
CA ALA A 138 8.59 12.81 -21.38
C ALA A 138 7.46 12.30 -20.47
N VAL A 139 6.38 13.07 -20.32
CA VAL A 139 5.18 12.65 -19.57
C VAL A 139 4.49 11.48 -20.27
N MET A 140 4.29 11.55 -21.59
CA MET A 140 3.62 10.51 -22.35
C MET A 140 4.43 9.21 -22.35
N ASP A 141 5.74 9.28 -22.52
CA ASP A 141 6.63 8.11 -22.45
C ASP A 141 6.62 7.48 -21.06
N THR A 142 6.58 8.31 -20.01
CA THR A 142 6.41 7.83 -18.63
C THR A 142 5.10 7.08 -18.46
N ILE A 143 3.99 7.63 -18.98
CA ILE A 143 2.67 6.99 -18.89
C ILE A 143 2.68 5.66 -19.66
N ARG A 144 3.25 5.60 -20.87
CA ARG A 144 3.39 4.36 -21.65
C ARG A 144 4.22 3.30 -20.93
N ALA A 145 5.30 3.69 -20.26
CA ALA A 145 6.15 2.77 -19.52
C ALA A 145 5.46 2.17 -18.28
N LEU A 146 4.47 2.87 -17.72
CA LEU A 146 3.76 2.47 -16.51
C LEU A 146 2.44 1.74 -16.77
N PHE A 147 1.80 2.00 -17.90
CA PHE A 147 0.46 1.52 -18.20
C PHE A 147 0.40 0.84 -19.56
N ASP A 148 -0.10 -0.41 -19.56
CA ASP A 148 -0.35 -1.20 -20.77
C ASP A 148 -1.72 -0.86 -21.37
N VAL A 149 -1.77 0.23 -22.15
CA VAL A 149 -3.00 0.83 -22.69
C VAL A 149 -2.86 1.13 -24.18
N GLU A 150 -3.97 1.11 -24.93
CA GLU A 150 -4.01 1.45 -26.35
C GLU A 150 -3.75 2.93 -26.61
N THR A 151 -4.26 3.81 -25.74
CA THR A 151 -4.11 5.27 -25.94
C THR A 151 -3.93 6.03 -24.62
N ALA A 152 -2.82 6.74 -24.55
CA ALA A 152 -2.47 7.90 -23.73
C ALA A 152 -3.15 9.19 -24.17
N SER A 153 -3.84 9.98 -23.33
CA SER A 153 -4.08 11.39 -23.68
C SER A 153 -4.07 12.34 -22.48
N ILE A 154 -3.69 13.58 -22.74
CA ILE A 154 -3.68 14.68 -21.79
C ILE A 154 -4.40 15.85 -22.43
N ARG A 155 -5.44 16.33 -21.76
CA ARG A 155 -6.18 17.53 -22.14
C ARG A 155 -5.83 18.66 -21.21
N LEU A 156 -5.29 19.75 -21.76
CA LEU A 156 -4.96 20.96 -21.03
C LEU A 156 -6.02 22.03 -21.22
N LEU A 157 -6.29 22.75 -20.13
CA LEU A 157 -7.18 23.91 -20.12
C LEU A 157 -6.34 25.15 -20.45
N SER A 158 -6.54 25.74 -21.63
CA SER A 158 -5.77 26.89 -22.11
C SER A 158 -6.68 28.08 -22.45
N GLY A 159 -7.24 28.72 -21.42
CA GLY A 159 -8.10 29.91 -21.60
C GLY A 159 -9.35 29.59 -22.44
N GLU A 160 -9.47 30.22 -23.61
CA GLU A 160 -10.59 30.03 -24.55
C GLU A 160 -10.48 28.76 -25.43
N SER A 161 -9.34 28.07 -25.41
CA SER A 161 -9.09 26.85 -26.21
C SER A 161 -8.62 25.68 -25.34
N GLN A 162 -8.88 24.45 -25.80
CA GLN A 162 -8.38 23.24 -25.14
C GLN A 162 -7.31 22.60 -26.02
N LEU A 163 -6.15 22.31 -25.43
CA LEU A 163 -5.08 21.57 -26.10
C LEU A 163 -5.17 20.11 -25.72
N VAL A 164 -5.14 19.22 -26.70
CA VAL A 164 -5.09 17.78 -26.47
C VAL A 164 -3.80 17.23 -27.05
N TYR A 165 -3.04 16.61 -26.16
CA TYR A 165 -1.89 15.79 -26.49
C TYR A 165 -2.33 14.33 -26.38
N ALA A 166 -2.17 13.56 -27.45
CA ALA A 166 -2.53 12.15 -27.47
C ALA A 166 -1.34 11.33 -27.96
N SER A 167 -1.21 10.13 -27.41
CA SER A 167 -0.19 9.19 -27.80
C SER A 167 -0.82 7.80 -27.87
N VAL A 168 -0.67 7.15 -29.02
CA VAL A 168 -1.25 5.83 -29.30
C VAL A 168 -0.14 4.79 -29.19
N LEU A 169 -0.46 3.59 -28.73
CA LEU A 169 0.52 2.51 -28.52
C LEU A 169 1.25 2.11 -29.82
N GLU A 170 0.56 2.18 -30.96
CA GLU A 170 1.11 1.83 -32.28
C GLU A 170 1.84 3.00 -32.97
N GLU A 171 1.86 4.20 -32.37
CA GLU A 171 2.51 5.39 -32.92
C GLU A 171 3.63 5.88 -32.00
N ASP A 172 4.84 6.03 -32.52
CA ASP A 172 6.01 6.52 -31.76
C ASP A 172 5.98 8.05 -31.52
N ALA A 173 4.94 8.75 -31.97
CA ALA A 173 4.81 10.21 -31.86
C ALA A 173 3.69 10.63 -30.91
N VAL A 174 3.86 11.77 -30.25
CA VAL A 174 2.78 12.48 -29.55
C VAL A 174 2.12 13.42 -30.55
N VAL A 175 0.80 13.28 -30.71
CA VAL A 175 0.00 14.13 -31.59
C VAL A 175 -0.62 15.27 -30.77
N LYS A 176 -0.32 16.50 -31.16
CA LYS A 176 -0.90 17.73 -30.59
C LYS A 176 -2.05 18.21 -31.47
N SER A 177 -3.21 18.42 -30.86
CA SER A 177 -4.42 18.93 -31.53
C SER A 177 -5.10 20.00 -30.68
N VAL A 178 -5.79 20.93 -31.36
CA VAL A 178 -6.61 21.97 -30.73
C VAL A 178 -8.07 21.57 -30.87
N ILE A 179 -8.82 21.59 -29.78
CA ILE A 179 -10.25 21.28 -29.77
C ILE A 179 -11.02 22.52 -29.30
N ASP A 180 -12.14 22.77 -29.96
CA ASP A 180 -13.06 23.86 -29.63
C ASP A 180 -13.88 23.51 -28.38
N GLN A 181 -14.20 24.50 -27.53
CA GLN A 181 -14.83 24.30 -26.22
C GLN A 181 -16.29 23.85 -26.28
N SER A 182 -16.90 23.79 -27.47
CA SER A 182 -18.33 23.54 -27.64
C SER A 182 -18.80 22.13 -27.26
N SER A 183 -17.89 21.18 -26.99
CA SER A 183 -18.23 19.81 -26.56
C SER A 183 -18.09 19.58 -25.04
N GLN A 184 -18.83 20.33 -24.21
CA GLN A 184 -18.76 20.28 -22.73
C GLN A 184 -19.40 19.05 -22.06
N LEU A 185 -19.63 17.94 -22.78
CA LEU A 185 -20.36 16.77 -22.25
C LEU A 185 -19.48 15.54 -22.00
N GLY A 186 -18.15 15.68 -21.99
CA GLY A 186 -17.22 14.55 -21.92
C GLY A 186 -16.89 14.02 -20.51
N VAL A 187 -16.24 12.87 -20.47
CA VAL A 187 -15.66 12.28 -19.24
C VAL A 187 -14.62 13.22 -18.60
N VAL A 188 -13.83 13.92 -19.41
CA VAL A 188 -12.82 14.87 -18.93
C VAL A 188 -13.46 16.03 -18.19
N ASP A 189 -14.51 16.63 -18.74
CA ASP A 189 -15.16 17.81 -18.15
C ASP A 189 -15.69 17.47 -16.76
N TYR A 190 -16.35 16.31 -16.63
CA TYR A 190 -16.80 15.78 -15.33
C TYR A 190 -15.65 15.63 -14.32
N VAL A 191 -14.52 15.06 -14.75
CA VAL A 191 -13.36 14.82 -13.88
C VAL A 191 -12.68 16.13 -13.47
N VAL A 192 -12.57 17.09 -14.39
CA VAL A 192 -12.03 18.44 -14.15
C VAL A 192 -12.91 19.21 -13.18
N GLU A 193 -14.23 19.22 -13.38
CA GLU A 193 -15.20 19.92 -12.53
C GLU A 193 -15.23 19.34 -11.11
N THR A 194 -15.32 18.02 -11.01
CA THR A 194 -15.42 17.34 -9.70
C THR A 194 -14.09 17.23 -8.98
N LYS A 195 -12.97 17.42 -9.69
CA LYS A 195 -11.60 17.14 -9.22
C LYS A 195 -11.45 15.72 -8.64
N LYS A 196 -12.26 14.78 -9.14
CA LYS A 196 -12.25 13.38 -8.70
C LYS A 196 -11.91 12.46 -9.86
N PRO A 197 -11.05 11.46 -9.65
CA PRO A 197 -10.76 10.48 -10.68
C PRO A 197 -11.98 9.61 -10.96
N LEU A 198 -12.03 9.04 -12.17
CA LEU A 198 -13.11 8.17 -12.61
C LEU A 198 -12.56 6.95 -13.36
N ILE A 199 -12.98 5.77 -12.93
CA ILE A 199 -12.75 4.50 -13.63
C ILE A 199 -14.05 4.09 -14.33
N LEU A 200 -13.98 3.85 -15.63
CA LEU A 200 -15.07 3.34 -16.45
C LEU A 200 -14.60 2.07 -17.17
N ASN A 201 -14.91 0.90 -16.62
CA ASN A 201 -14.58 -0.38 -17.26
C ASN A 201 -15.55 -0.80 -18.38
N HIS A 202 -16.66 -0.08 -18.52
CA HIS A 202 -17.62 -0.23 -19.61
C HIS A 202 -18.19 1.15 -20.00
N VAL A 203 -17.47 1.88 -20.85
CA VAL A 203 -17.87 3.26 -21.20
C VAL A 203 -19.20 3.29 -21.94
N ALA A 204 -19.41 2.38 -22.90
CA ALA A 204 -20.62 2.33 -23.73
C ALA A 204 -21.93 2.05 -22.96
N SER A 205 -21.85 1.49 -21.74
CA SER A 205 -23.01 1.24 -20.88
C SER A 205 -23.26 2.36 -19.87
N HIS A 206 -22.37 3.34 -19.75
CA HIS A 206 -22.50 4.38 -18.73
C HIS A 206 -23.54 5.44 -19.17
N PRO A 207 -24.67 5.62 -18.45
CA PRO A 207 -25.79 6.45 -18.91
C PRO A 207 -25.40 7.89 -19.27
N ARG A 208 -24.51 8.50 -18.46
CA ARG A 208 -24.05 9.88 -18.64
C ARG A 208 -23.10 10.08 -19.82
N PHE A 209 -22.27 9.09 -20.14
CA PHE A 209 -21.19 9.25 -21.13
C PHE A 209 -21.51 8.59 -22.47
N ARG A 210 -22.54 7.74 -22.51
CA ARG A 210 -23.08 7.20 -23.76
C ARG A 210 -23.69 8.29 -24.64
N GLN A 211 -24.35 9.29 -24.05
CA GLN A 211 -24.98 10.40 -24.78
C GLN A 211 -23.97 11.47 -25.23
N ALA A 212 -22.77 11.47 -24.65
CA ALA A 212 -21.75 12.47 -24.90
C ALA A 212 -20.98 12.28 -26.21
N VAL A 213 -21.07 11.10 -26.82
CA VAL A 213 -20.35 10.74 -28.03
C VAL A 213 -21.37 10.29 -29.07
N ASP A 214 -21.64 11.13 -30.07
CA ASP A 214 -22.40 10.79 -31.29
C ASP A 214 -21.55 9.87 -32.20
N ALA A 215 -21.05 8.76 -31.64
CA ALA A 215 -20.28 7.75 -32.35
C ALA A 215 -20.93 6.38 -32.22
N PRO A 216 -20.76 5.49 -33.23
CA PRO A 216 -21.19 4.11 -33.13
C PRO A 216 -20.59 3.44 -31.89
N ALA A 217 -21.33 2.53 -31.24
CA ALA A 217 -20.84 1.82 -30.06
C ALA A 217 -19.53 1.05 -30.31
N THR A 218 -19.23 0.70 -31.56
CA THR A 218 -17.97 0.06 -31.99
C THR A 218 -16.76 0.99 -31.95
N SER A 219 -16.97 2.30 -31.96
CA SER A 219 -15.92 3.33 -31.90
C SER A 219 -15.74 3.92 -30.51
N MET A 220 -16.56 3.50 -29.53
CA MET A 220 -16.40 3.93 -28.15
C MET A 220 -15.26 3.16 -27.47
N PRO A 221 -14.49 3.84 -26.60
CA PRO A 221 -13.58 3.20 -25.67
C PRO A 221 -14.28 2.06 -24.91
N LYS A 222 -13.60 0.92 -24.78
CA LYS A 222 -14.06 -0.21 -23.96
C LYS A 222 -13.88 0.12 -22.48
N THR A 223 -12.66 0.52 -22.12
CA THR A 223 -12.26 0.88 -20.76
C THR A 223 -11.61 2.26 -20.77
N MET A 224 -11.79 3.02 -19.69
CA MET A 224 -11.21 4.34 -19.52
C MET A 224 -10.88 4.61 -18.05
N LEU A 225 -9.71 5.17 -17.78
CA LEU A 225 -9.34 5.76 -16.50
C LEU A 225 -9.02 7.24 -16.73
N CYS A 226 -9.74 8.12 -16.07
CA CYS A 226 -9.57 9.57 -16.21
C CYS A 226 -9.23 10.18 -14.85
N LEU A 227 -8.24 11.07 -14.82
CA LEU A 227 -7.71 11.66 -13.59
C LEU A 227 -7.42 13.16 -13.77
N PRO A 228 -7.84 14.03 -12.84
CA PRO A 228 -7.65 15.46 -13.01
C PRO A 228 -6.20 15.86 -12.68
N LEU A 229 -5.64 16.72 -13.52
CA LEU A 229 -4.35 17.36 -13.25
C LEU A 229 -4.60 18.66 -12.50
N VAL A 230 -4.17 18.71 -11.25
CA VAL A 230 -4.40 19.85 -10.36
C VAL A 230 -3.06 20.37 -9.85
N ALA A 231 -2.75 21.63 -10.15
CA ALA A 231 -1.56 22.31 -9.66
C ALA A 231 -2.00 23.42 -8.69
N ARG A 232 -1.56 23.34 -7.42
CA ARG A 232 -1.92 24.31 -6.36
C ARG A 232 -3.43 24.59 -6.30
N ASP A 233 -4.23 23.52 -6.23
CA ASP A 233 -5.70 23.53 -6.22
C ASP A 233 -6.40 24.03 -7.50
N ILE A 234 -5.65 24.43 -8.53
CA ILE A 234 -6.20 24.87 -9.81
C ILE A 234 -6.11 23.70 -10.80
N PRO A 235 -7.25 23.27 -11.40
CA PRO A 235 -7.21 22.26 -12.44
C PRO A 235 -6.52 22.86 -13.68
N VAL A 236 -5.46 22.19 -14.14
CA VAL A 236 -4.73 22.55 -15.37
C VAL A 236 -5.13 21.66 -16.54
N GLY A 237 -5.80 20.54 -16.27
CA GLY A 237 -6.17 19.55 -17.28
C GLY A 237 -6.66 18.23 -16.71
N ALA A 238 -6.63 17.19 -17.53
CA ALA A 238 -6.84 15.81 -17.12
C ALA A 238 -6.00 14.84 -17.97
N ILE A 239 -5.61 13.71 -17.36
CA ILE A 239 -5.04 12.54 -18.06
C ILE A 239 -6.15 11.54 -18.31
N GLN A 240 -6.18 10.94 -19.50
CA GLN A 240 -7.02 9.80 -19.85
C GLN A 240 -6.17 8.63 -20.31
N LEU A 241 -6.45 7.46 -19.76
CA LEU A 241 -5.95 6.17 -20.24
C LEU A 241 -7.11 5.40 -20.86
N ILE A 242 -6.95 4.93 -22.08
CA ILE A 242 -8.03 4.33 -22.88
C ILE A 242 -7.62 2.91 -23.29
N ASN A 243 -8.58 1.99 -23.18
CA ASN A 243 -8.46 0.59 -23.60
C ASN A 243 -7.23 -0.09 -23.03
N LYS A 244 -7.30 -0.45 -21.74
CA LYS A 244 -6.30 -1.33 -21.11
C LYS A 244 -6.20 -2.64 -21.90
N GLN A 245 -4.98 -3.02 -22.29
CA GLN A 245 -4.74 -4.21 -23.12
C GLN A 245 -5.06 -5.50 -22.37
N GLN A 246 -4.68 -5.56 -21.10
CA GLN A 246 -4.92 -6.72 -20.24
C GLN A 246 -5.89 -6.37 -19.10
N GLY A 247 -7.10 -6.93 -19.20
CA GLY A 247 -8.12 -6.85 -18.16
C GLY A 247 -8.78 -5.47 -18.06
N MET A 248 -9.08 -5.06 -16.83
CA MET A 248 -9.80 -3.84 -16.50
C MET A 248 -8.97 -2.90 -15.63
N PHE A 249 -9.31 -1.61 -15.64
CA PHE A 249 -8.72 -0.66 -14.72
C PHE A 249 -9.16 -0.97 -13.28
N ASN A 250 -8.21 -0.94 -12.36
CA ASN A 250 -8.40 -1.28 -10.95
C ASN A 250 -7.77 -0.22 -10.03
N GLN A 251 -7.87 -0.45 -8.72
CA GLN A 251 -7.38 0.51 -7.72
C GLN A 251 -5.85 0.68 -7.76
N ARG A 252 -5.08 -0.33 -8.20
CA ARG A 252 -3.63 -0.25 -8.35
C ARG A 252 -3.27 0.74 -9.46
N ASP A 253 -3.96 0.66 -10.61
CA ASP A 253 -3.75 1.59 -11.73
C ASP A 253 -4.05 3.03 -11.30
N LEU A 254 -5.17 3.23 -10.57
CA LEU A 254 -5.54 4.54 -10.06
C LEU A 254 -4.54 5.07 -9.03
N THR A 255 -4.01 4.21 -8.16
CA THR A 255 -3.00 4.61 -7.15
C THR A 255 -1.71 5.05 -7.83
N LEU A 256 -1.27 4.31 -8.86
CA LEU A 256 -0.08 4.65 -9.64
C LEU A 256 -0.25 5.98 -10.39
N LEU A 257 -1.41 6.18 -11.04
CA LEU A 257 -1.69 7.41 -11.79
C LEU A 257 -1.79 8.63 -10.85
N ASN A 258 -2.42 8.46 -9.68
CA ASN A 258 -2.44 9.50 -8.65
C ASN A 258 -1.04 9.85 -8.11
N ALA A 259 -0.12 8.89 -8.07
CA ALA A 259 1.24 9.13 -7.58
C ALA A 259 2.05 10.02 -8.53
N ILE A 260 1.86 9.90 -9.85
CA ILE A 260 2.58 10.70 -10.85
C ILE A 260 1.87 12.02 -11.20
N ALA A 261 0.54 12.08 -11.10
CA ALA A 261 -0.25 13.20 -11.57
C ALA A 261 0.11 14.57 -10.98
N PRO A 262 0.45 14.72 -9.68
CA PRO A 262 0.91 16.00 -9.14
C PRO A 262 2.18 16.53 -9.82
N SER A 263 3.16 15.66 -10.07
CA SER A 263 4.41 16.02 -10.74
C SER A 263 4.15 16.43 -12.19
N VAL A 264 3.27 15.69 -12.89
CA VAL A 264 2.82 16.03 -14.24
C VAL A 264 2.15 17.40 -14.27
N ALA A 265 1.20 17.65 -13.36
CA ALA A 265 0.50 18.92 -13.28
C ALA A 265 1.44 20.11 -13.03
N ILE A 266 2.44 19.93 -12.15
CA ILE A 266 3.45 20.96 -11.85
C ILE A 266 4.33 21.24 -13.06
N ALA A 267 4.85 20.20 -13.73
CA ALA A 267 5.73 20.38 -14.87
C ALA A 267 5.02 21.06 -16.04
N ILE A 268 3.78 20.66 -16.33
CA ILE A 268 2.95 21.34 -17.34
C ILE A 268 2.70 22.79 -16.95
N LYS A 269 2.43 23.07 -15.67
CA LYS A 269 2.23 24.46 -15.23
C LYS A 269 3.51 25.29 -15.36
N ASN A 270 4.66 24.70 -15.06
CA ASN A 270 5.97 25.35 -15.17
C ASN A 270 6.34 25.62 -16.63
N SER A 271 6.12 24.67 -17.55
CA SER A 271 6.42 24.86 -18.97
C SER A 271 5.51 25.93 -19.60
N GLN A 272 4.22 25.93 -19.29
CA GLN A 272 3.29 26.99 -19.72
C GLN A 272 3.72 28.37 -19.21
N PHE A 273 4.15 28.46 -17.94
CA PHE A 273 4.62 29.71 -17.36
C PHE A 273 5.91 30.20 -18.02
N TYR A 274 6.85 29.29 -18.28
CA TYR A 274 8.09 29.59 -18.98
C TYR A 274 7.83 30.07 -20.41
N GLN A 275 6.99 29.37 -21.17
CA GLN A 275 6.64 29.75 -22.53
C GLN A 275 5.97 31.14 -22.58
N HIS A 276 5.11 31.44 -21.60
CA HIS A 276 4.52 32.78 -21.48
C HIS A 276 5.59 33.86 -21.26
N GLN A 277 6.57 33.61 -20.38
CA GLN A 277 7.67 34.55 -20.15
C GLN A 277 8.53 34.77 -21.41
N VAL A 278 8.84 33.69 -22.14
CA VAL A 278 9.60 33.76 -23.40
C VAL A 278 8.84 34.62 -24.42
N ASN A 279 7.54 34.38 -24.60
CA ASN A 279 6.72 35.15 -25.52
C ASN A 279 6.65 36.64 -25.14
N LEU A 280 6.50 36.96 -23.84
CA LEU A 280 6.49 38.35 -23.36
C LEU A 280 7.85 39.04 -23.60
N ALA A 281 8.95 38.35 -23.34
CA ALA A 281 10.28 38.89 -23.56
C ALA A 281 10.52 39.19 -25.05
N GLU A 282 10.05 38.33 -25.95
CA GLU A 282 10.14 38.54 -27.39
C GLU A 282 9.28 39.73 -27.85
N GLN A 283 8.05 39.85 -27.36
CA GLN A 283 7.19 41.01 -27.63
C GLN A 283 7.80 42.33 -27.15
N LEU A 284 8.38 42.34 -25.94
CA LEU A 284 9.06 43.52 -25.40
C LEU A 284 10.24 43.92 -26.28
N LYS A 285 11.04 42.95 -26.72
CA LYS A 285 12.18 43.17 -27.62
C LYS A 285 11.72 43.78 -28.95
N GLN A 286 10.70 43.21 -29.58
CA GLN A 286 10.15 43.73 -30.84
C GLN A 286 9.61 45.17 -30.69
N SER A 287 8.93 45.47 -29.59
CA SER A 287 8.43 46.82 -29.31
C SER A 287 9.57 47.83 -29.13
N GLN A 288 10.64 47.46 -28.43
CA GLN A 288 11.82 48.32 -28.29
C GLN A 288 12.52 48.58 -29.62
N GLU A 289 12.69 47.56 -30.46
CA GLU A 289 13.29 47.71 -31.80
C GLU A 289 12.47 48.68 -32.67
N GLN A 290 11.14 48.58 -32.61
CA GLN A 290 10.24 49.52 -33.30
C GLN A 290 10.38 50.96 -32.80
N LEU A 291 10.50 51.17 -31.49
CA LEU A 291 10.70 52.51 -30.91
C LEU A 291 12.04 53.12 -31.34
N VAL A 292 13.12 52.35 -31.23
CA VAL A 292 14.46 52.79 -31.66
C VAL A 292 14.48 53.14 -33.15
N GLN A 293 13.82 52.32 -33.98
CA GLN A 293 13.72 52.59 -35.41
C GLN A 293 12.89 53.85 -35.70
N SER A 294 11.77 54.04 -35.00
CA SER A 294 10.93 55.24 -35.11
C SER A 294 11.69 56.52 -34.71
N GLU A 295 12.41 56.50 -33.58
CA GLU A 295 13.24 57.62 -33.14
C GLU A 295 14.33 57.98 -34.15
N LYS A 296 15.01 56.97 -34.70
CA LYS A 296 16.04 57.16 -35.73
C LYS A 296 15.44 57.78 -36.99
N MET A 297 14.28 57.30 -37.43
CA MET A 297 13.56 57.81 -38.60
C MET A 297 13.10 59.27 -38.39
N ALA A 298 12.59 59.59 -37.20
CA ALA A 298 12.21 60.94 -36.81
C ALA A 298 13.42 61.89 -36.73
N ALA A 299 14.56 61.43 -36.22
CA ALA A 299 15.80 62.20 -36.20
C ALA A 299 16.31 62.50 -37.62
N THR A 300 16.33 61.51 -38.52
CA THR A 300 16.70 61.72 -39.93
C THR A 300 15.73 62.65 -40.65
N GLY A 301 14.42 62.57 -40.37
CA GLY A 301 13.41 63.46 -40.94
C GLY A 301 13.61 64.92 -40.52
N ARG A 302 13.90 65.17 -39.23
CA ARG A 302 14.22 66.52 -38.73
C ARG A 302 15.48 67.11 -39.36
N LEU A 303 16.52 66.30 -39.54
CA LEU A 303 17.75 66.74 -40.20
C LEU A 303 17.52 67.10 -41.67
N ALA A 304 16.78 66.26 -42.41
CA ALA A 304 16.43 66.53 -43.81
C ALA A 304 15.60 67.82 -43.95
N ALA A 305 14.64 68.05 -43.05
CA ALA A 305 13.84 69.27 -43.02
C ALA A 305 14.65 70.53 -42.65
N SER A 306 15.75 70.40 -41.89
CA SER A 306 16.63 71.53 -41.55
C SER A 306 17.64 71.90 -42.63
N LEU A 307 17.85 71.01 -43.61
CA LEU A 307 18.80 71.17 -44.72
C LEU A 307 18.13 71.65 -46.02
N ALA A 308 16.81 71.65 -46.09
CA ALA A 308 16.00 72.12 -47.21
C ALA A 308 15.53 73.57 -46.99
#